data_AF-A0A6B7M0D9-F1
#
_entry.id   AF-A0A6B7M0D9-F1
#
_cell.length_a   1.000
_cell.length_b   1.000
_cell.length_c   1.000
_cell.angle_alpha   90.00
_cell.angle_beta   90.00
_cell.angle_gamma   90.00
#
_symmetry.space_group_name_H-M   'P 1'
#
loop_
_entity.id
_entity.type
_entity.pdbx_description
1 polymer ?
#
loop_
_entity_poly.entity_id
_entity_poly.type
_entity_poly.pdbx_seq_one_letter_code
_entity_poly.pdbx_strand_id
1 'polypeptide(L)'
;MPEDVSTELTKVFRQCIKQSGVDRDVLVMSKKGEFADDKRLKEYYFCVAKLWGVMNEAGDILPDVLTKKTQEIYRDEALTKKLAGLCGVRKDQPLETAFQMAQCYYKNAPGDLKIMQSGVLSDEQKATIRANIRECSEETNAIKDVVQQARQGNFADNQSLKEYLLCIAKKNQAQDANGKLNVATIREKLGTVLGAKDADEIAEKCAKERATPSDTAFEAFKCFYDNAPEVAPVF
;
A
#
# COMPACT_ATOMS: atom_id res chain seq x y z
N MET A 1 -11.23 7.57 5.92
CA MET A 1 -12.05 6.34 5.73
C MET A 1 -12.18 5.63 7.08
N PRO A 2 -13.32 4.98 7.41
CA PRO A 2 -13.45 4.17 8.62
C PRO A 2 -12.44 2.99 8.68
N GLU A 3 -11.98 2.64 9.87
CA GLU A 3 -10.91 1.64 10.10
C GLU A 3 -11.29 0.21 9.66
N ASP A 4 -12.55 -0.16 9.89
CA ASP A 4 -13.14 -1.44 9.49
C ASP A 4 -13.15 -1.60 7.96
N VAL A 5 -13.56 -0.56 7.24
CA VAL A 5 -13.55 -0.53 5.76
C VAL A 5 -12.12 -0.60 5.23
N SER A 6 -11.18 0.08 5.88
CA SER A 6 -9.75 0.03 5.54
C SER A 6 -9.17 -1.39 5.65
N THR A 7 -9.51 -2.09 6.73
CA THR A 7 -9.04 -3.45 7.00
C THR A 7 -9.59 -4.45 5.98
N GLU A 8 -10.88 -4.35 5.64
CA GLU A 8 -11.51 -5.20 4.62
C GLU A 8 -10.85 -5.00 3.25
N LEU A 9 -10.71 -3.75 2.80
CA LEU A 9 -10.11 -3.43 1.51
C LEU A 9 -8.64 -3.87 1.41
N THR A 10 -7.88 -3.77 2.48
CA THR A 10 -6.48 -4.21 2.49
C THR A 10 -6.35 -5.71 2.22
N LYS A 11 -7.23 -6.54 2.81
CA LYS A 11 -7.26 -7.98 2.54
C LYS A 11 -7.58 -8.27 1.06
N VAL A 12 -8.55 -7.55 0.51
CA VAL A 12 -8.92 -7.64 -0.91
C VAL A 12 -7.73 -7.29 -1.81
N PHE A 13 -7.06 -6.16 -1.55
CA PHE A 13 -5.88 -5.76 -2.33
C PHE A 13 -4.78 -6.82 -2.29
N ARG A 14 -4.45 -7.36 -1.11
CA ARG A 14 -3.42 -8.41 -0.98
C ARG A 14 -3.75 -9.64 -1.81
N GLN A 15 -4.98 -10.11 -1.70
CA GLN A 15 -5.43 -11.27 -2.45
C GLN A 15 -5.33 -11.01 -3.95
N CYS A 16 -5.71 -9.82 -4.41
CA CYS A 16 -5.68 -9.47 -5.83
C CYS A 16 -4.27 -9.24 -6.37
N ILE A 17 -3.33 -8.73 -5.56
CA ILE A 17 -1.90 -8.70 -5.94
C ILE A 17 -1.41 -10.12 -6.21
N LYS A 18 -1.68 -11.05 -5.28
CA LYS A 18 -1.28 -12.46 -5.42
C LYS A 18 -1.93 -13.14 -6.63
N GLN A 19 -3.22 -12.88 -6.89
CA GLN A 19 -3.96 -13.52 -7.98
C GLN A 19 -3.61 -12.98 -9.37
N SER A 20 -3.44 -11.67 -9.51
CA SER A 20 -3.12 -11.05 -10.79
C SER A 20 -1.65 -11.17 -11.16
N GLY A 21 -0.75 -11.28 -10.17
CA GLY A 21 0.69 -11.22 -10.41
C GLY A 21 1.14 -9.89 -11.04
N VAL A 22 0.35 -8.82 -10.84
CA VAL A 22 0.65 -7.48 -11.33
C VAL A 22 2.01 -7.02 -10.82
N ASP A 23 2.76 -6.39 -11.71
CA ASP A 23 4.04 -5.81 -11.35
C ASP A 23 3.84 -4.68 -10.33
N ARG A 24 4.74 -4.64 -9.36
CA ARG A 24 4.62 -3.70 -8.26
C ARG A 24 4.85 -2.27 -8.70
N ASP A 25 5.81 -2.00 -9.58
CA ASP A 25 6.06 -0.65 -10.05
C ASP A 25 4.88 -0.14 -10.87
N VAL A 26 4.26 -1.02 -11.66
CA VAL A 26 3.00 -0.73 -12.35
C VAL A 26 1.90 -0.34 -11.36
N LEU A 27 1.73 -1.09 -10.26
CA LEU A 27 0.82 -0.70 -9.18
C LEU A 27 1.20 0.62 -8.52
N VAL A 28 2.49 0.87 -8.29
CA VAL A 28 3.00 2.12 -7.67
C VAL A 28 2.72 3.33 -8.55
N MET A 29 2.83 3.17 -9.87
CA MET A 29 2.52 4.23 -10.83
C MET A 29 1.03 4.51 -10.90
N SER A 30 0.18 3.48 -10.88
CA SER A 30 -1.27 3.70 -10.86
C SER A 30 -1.71 4.47 -9.61
N LYS A 31 -0.97 4.39 -8.48
CA LYS A 31 -1.25 5.15 -7.24
C LYS A 31 -1.07 6.64 -7.41
N LYS A 32 -0.19 7.00 -8.33
CA LYS A 32 0.16 8.38 -8.68
C LYS A 32 -0.72 8.92 -9.80
N GLY A 33 -1.65 8.11 -10.29
CA GLY A 33 -2.51 8.46 -11.43
C GLY A 33 -1.92 8.08 -12.78
N GLU A 34 -0.79 7.38 -12.80
CA GLU A 34 -0.14 6.88 -14.00
C GLU A 34 -0.56 5.42 -14.23
N PHE A 35 -1.67 5.25 -14.92
CA PHE A 35 -2.24 3.93 -15.20
C PHE A 35 -1.66 3.38 -16.50
N ALA A 36 -0.71 2.44 -16.39
CA ALA A 36 -0.19 1.73 -17.55
C ALA A 36 -1.27 0.87 -18.20
N ASP A 37 -1.23 0.74 -19.53
CA ASP A 37 -2.05 -0.21 -20.26
C ASP A 37 -1.48 -1.63 -20.10
N ASP A 38 -1.55 -2.15 -18.88
CA ASP A 38 -0.99 -3.45 -18.48
C ASP A 38 -2.11 -4.45 -18.18
N LYS A 39 -2.02 -5.65 -18.76
CA LYS A 39 -3.04 -6.68 -18.61
C LYS A 39 -3.20 -7.12 -17.15
N ARG A 40 -2.10 -7.29 -16.41
CA ARG A 40 -2.13 -7.75 -15.03
C ARG A 40 -2.67 -6.67 -14.10
N LEU A 41 -2.42 -5.39 -14.41
CA LEU A 41 -3.03 -4.27 -13.71
C LEU A 41 -4.54 -4.25 -13.89
N LYS A 42 -5.06 -4.51 -15.09
CA LYS A 42 -6.51 -4.63 -15.32
C LYS A 42 -7.09 -5.83 -14.58
N GLU A 43 -6.40 -6.98 -14.58
CA GLU A 43 -6.78 -8.16 -13.81
C GLU A 43 -6.80 -7.88 -12.30
N TYR A 44 -5.85 -7.10 -11.77
CA TYR A 44 -5.82 -6.65 -10.40
C TYR A 44 -7.08 -5.85 -10.04
N TYR A 45 -7.41 -4.81 -10.81
CA TYR A 45 -8.60 -3.99 -10.51
C TYR A 45 -9.90 -4.75 -10.68
N PHE A 46 -9.98 -5.68 -11.64
CA PHE A 46 -11.14 -6.55 -11.79
C PHE A 46 -11.30 -7.48 -10.59
N CYS A 47 -10.22 -8.10 -10.11
CA CYS A 47 -10.25 -8.87 -8.87
C CYS A 47 -10.74 -8.03 -7.69
N VAL A 48 -10.22 -6.81 -7.53
CA VAL A 48 -10.60 -5.90 -6.44
C VAL A 48 -12.10 -5.58 -6.50
N ALA A 49 -12.61 -5.21 -7.67
CA ALA A 49 -14.01 -4.87 -7.85
C ALA A 49 -14.93 -6.06 -7.51
N LYS A 50 -14.52 -7.29 -7.86
CA LYS A 50 -15.26 -8.51 -7.53
C LYS A 50 -15.24 -8.85 -6.05
N LEU A 51 -14.06 -8.89 -5.44
CA LEU A 51 -13.92 -9.26 -4.02
C LEU A 51 -14.50 -8.21 -3.08
N TRP A 52 -14.51 -6.93 -3.49
CA TRP A 52 -15.20 -5.87 -2.76
C TRP A 52 -16.73 -5.90 -2.98
N GLY A 53 -17.21 -6.72 -3.92
CA GLY A 53 -18.62 -6.96 -4.20
C GLY A 53 -19.28 -5.91 -5.09
N VAL A 54 -18.53 -4.95 -5.66
CA VAL A 54 -19.11 -3.90 -6.52
C VAL A 54 -19.28 -4.35 -7.97
N MET A 55 -18.75 -5.52 -8.33
CA MET A 55 -18.81 -6.07 -9.68
C MET A 55 -18.98 -7.58 -9.66
N ASN A 56 -19.70 -8.15 -10.63
CA ASN A 56 -19.82 -9.60 -10.80
C ASN A 56 -18.76 -10.18 -11.78
N GLU A 57 -18.79 -11.50 -12.01
CA GLU A 57 -17.88 -12.18 -12.95
C GLU A 57 -18.05 -11.76 -14.42
N ALA A 58 -19.25 -11.30 -14.80
CA ALA A 58 -19.53 -10.78 -16.13
C ALA A 58 -19.11 -9.31 -16.31
N GLY A 59 -18.51 -8.70 -15.29
CA GLY A 59 -18.10 -7.29 -15.28
C GLY A 59 -19.25 -6.31 -15.05
N ASP A 60 -20.44 -6.77 -14.68
CA ASP A 60 -21.55 -5.87 -14.39
C ASP A 60 -21.29 -5.21 -13.04
N ILE A 61 -21.32 -3.88 -13.04
CA ILE A 61 -21.25 -3.07 -11.83
C ILE A 61 -22.59 -3.22 -11.10
N LEU A 62 -22.55 -3.51 -9.81
CA LEU A 62 -23.72 -3.58 -8.94
C LEU A 62 -23.97 -2.19 -8.34
N PRO A 63 -24.89 -1.37 -8.88
CA PRO A 63 -24.93 0.07 -8.56
C PRO A 63 -25.31 0.36 -7.11
N ASP A 64 -26.18 -0.45 -6.53
CA ASP A 64 -26.59 -0.33 -5.13
C ASP A 64 -25.42 -0.65 -4.19
N VAL A 65 -24.63 -1.68 -4.52
CA VAL A 65 -23.45 -2.05 -3.73
C VAL A 65 -22.35 -1.00 -3.88
N LEU A 66 -22.11 -0.52 -5.10
CA LEU A 66 -21.15 0.56 -5.36
C LEU A 66 -21.50 1.83 -4.57
N THR A 67 -22.77 2.22 -4.58
CA THR A 67 -23.28 3.37 -3.82
C THR A 67 -23.10 3.15 -2.33
N LYS A 68 -23.52 2.00 -1.80
CA LYS A 68 -23.39 1.66 -0.38
C LYS A 68 -21.93 1.68 0.08
N LYS A 69 -21.05 0.97 -0.61
CA LYS A 69 -19.62 0.90 -0.28
C LYS A 69 -18.94 2.27 -0.39
N THR A 70 -19.32 3.09 -1.38
CA THR A 70 -18.83 4.47 -1.50
C THR A 70 -19.33 5.35 -0.34
N GLN A 71 -20.59 5.18 0.08
CA GLN A 71 -21.18 5.91 1.21
C GLN A 71 -20.50 5.56 2.54
N GLU A 72 -20.13 4.30 2.75
CA GLU A 72 -19.39 3.86 3.94
C GLU A 72 -18.03 4.57 4.06
N ILE A 73 -17.36 4.81 2.93
CA ILE A 73 -16.06 5.51 2.88
C ILE A 73 -16.21 7.00 3.17
N TYR A 74 -17.13 7.66 2.46
CA TYR A 74 -17.20 9.13 2.45
C TYR A 74 -18.16 9.73 3.45
N ARG A 75 -19.20 8.97 3.83
CA ARG A 75 -20.31 9.45 4.68
C ARG A 75 -20.94 10.76 4.15
N ASP A 76 -20.91 10.93 2.83
CA ASP A 76 -21.45 12.06 2.09
C ASP A 76 -22.31 11.52 0.95
N GLU A 77 -23.63 11.66 1.09
CA GLU A 77 -24.61 11.11 0.17
C GLU A 77 -24.56 11.78 -1.22
N ALA A 78 -24.37 13.11 -1.25
CA ALA A 78 -24.34 13.86 -2.49
C ALA A 78 -23.08 13.52 -3.30
N LEU A 79 -21.94 13.43 -2.63
CA LEU A 79 -20.69 12.99 -3.24
C LEU A 79 -20.78 11.54 -3.73
N THR A 80 -21.34 10.64 -2.91
CA THR A 80 -21.50 9.23 -3.24
C THR A 80 -22.33 9.05 -4.51
N LYS A 81 -23.51 9.67 -4.57
CA LYS A 81 -24.38 9.60 -5.75
C LYS A 81 -23.69 10.14 -7.00
N LYS A 82 -22.97 11.25 -6.86
CA LYS A 82 -22.18 11.83 -7.95
C LYS A 82 -21.12 10.86 -8.45
N LEU A 83 -20.34 10.26 -7.56
CA LEU A 83 -19.26 9.34 -7.94
C LEU A 83 -19.77 8.04 -8.56
N ALA A 84 -20.80 7.43 -7.96
CA ALA A 84 -21.39 6.20 -8.49
C ALA A 84 -21.98 6.43 -9.89
N GLY A 85 -22.69 7.54 -10.11
CA GLY A 85 -23.22 7.88 -11.43
C GLY A 85 -22.14 8.22 -12.46
N LEU A 86 -21.07 8.90 -12.04
CA LEU A 86 -19.98 9.30 -12.94
C LEU A 86 -19.04 8.15 -13.30
N CYS A 87 -18.74 7.27 -12.34
CA CYS A 87 -17.70 6.26 -12.48
C CYS A 87 -18.22 4.82 -12.59
N GLY A 88 -19.49 4.58 -12.28
CA GLY A 88 -20.16 3.28 -12.40
C GLY A 88 -20.55 2.92 -13.83
N VAL A 89 -19.64 3.07 -14.80
CA VAL A 89 -19.94 2.91 -16.23
C VAL A 89 -19.40 1.57 -16.75
N ARG A 90 -20.30 0.67 -17.16
CA ARG A 90 -19.95 -0.61 -17.81
C ARG A 90 -19.25 -0.38 -19.15
N LYS A 91 -18.24 -1.20 -19.44
CA LYS A 91 -17.52 -1.26 -20.72
C LYS A 91 -17.69 -2.64 -21.34
N ASP A 92 -17.27 -2.78 -22.60
CA ASP A 92 -17.44 -4.02 -23.36
C ASP A 92 -16.70 -5.21 -22.73
N GLN A 93 -15.55 -4.94 -22.11
CA GLN A 93 -14.76 -5.96 -21.44
C GLN A 93 -14.85 -5.81 -19.91
N PRO A 94 -14.98 -6.91 -19.14
CA PRO A 94 -15.01 -6.86 -17.68
C PRO A 94 -13.77 -6.19 -17.08
N LEU A 95 -12.59 -6.54 -17.62
CA LEU A 95 -11.31 -5.95 -17.22
C LEU A 95 -11.28 -4.43 -17.44
N GLU A 96 -11.75 -3.97 -18.61
CA GLU A 96 -11.85 -2.54 -18.92
C GLU A 96 -12.84 -1.81 -18.02
N THR A 97 -13.95 -2.48 -17.67
CA THR A 97 -14.96 -1.89 -16.78
C THR A 97 -14.33 -1.57 -15.43
N ALA A 98 -13.64 -2.54 -14.82
CA ALA A 98 -13.01 -2.34 -13.53
C ALA A 98 -11.86 -1.33 -13.58
N PHE A 99 -11.03 -1.41 -14.63
CA PHE A 99 -9.90 -0.51 -14.82
C PHE A 99 -10.33 0.96 -14.98
N GLN A 100 -11.31 1.22 -15.84
CA GLN A 100 -11.80 2.58 -16.08
C GLN A 100 -12.60 3.11 -14.89
N MET A 101 -13.33 2.25 -14.18
CA MET A 101 -13.97 2.62 -12.91
C MET A 101 -12.89 3.09 -11.90
N ALA A 102 -11.80 2.34 -11.72
CA ALA A 102 -10.71 2.71 -10.83
C ALA A 102 -10.04 4.05 -11.23
N GLN A 103 -9.76 4.26 -12.53
CA GLN A 103 -9.23 5.53 -13.04
C GLN A 103 -10.17 6.71 -12.77
N CYS A 104 -11.48 6.51 -13.00
CA CYS A 104 -12.47 7.56 -12.79
C CYS A 104 -12.56 7.96 -11.31
N TYR A 105 -12.60 6.97 -10.42
CA TYR A 105 -12.61 7.20 -8.97
C TYR A 105 -11.33 7.91 -8.50
N TYR A 106 -10.16 7.51 -9.00
CA TYR A 106 -8.90 8.22 -8.72
C TYR A 106 -8.97 9.71 -9.10
N LYS A 107 -9.51 10.00 -10.29
CA LYS A 107 -9.57 11.38 -10.82
C LYS A 107 -10.58 12.26 -10.07
N ASN A 108 -11.74 11.72 -9.72
CA ASN A 108 -12.89 12.52 -9.32
C ASN A 108 -13.20 12.47 -7.81
N ALA A 109 -12.75 11.43 -7.11
CA ALA A 109 -13.08 11.26 -5.72
C ALA A 109 -12.15 12.10 -4.81
N PRO A 110 -12.69 12.78 -3.78
CA PRO A 110 -11.89 13.54 -2.83
C PRO A 110 -11.19 12.59 -1.85
N GLY A 111 -10.16 13.10 -1.17
CA GLY A 111 -9.51 12.40 -0.05
C GLY A 111 -9.02 10.98 -0.38
N ASP A 112 -9.16 10.09 0.62
CA ASP A 112 -8.48 8.80 0.82
C ASP A 112 -8.56 7.77 -0.31
N LEU A 113 -9.40 7.98 -1.32
CA LEU A 113 -9.51 7.06 -2.46
C LEU A 113 -8.45 7.32 -3.54
N LYS A 114 -7.91 8.55 -3.60
CA LYS A 114 -6.60 8.83 -4.23
C LYS A 114 -5.46 8.07 -3.53
N ILE A 115 -5.70 7.72 -2.27
CA ILE A 115 -4.79 6.99 -1.39
C ILE A 115 -5.16 5.49 -1.35
N MET A 116 -6.18 4.99 -2.09
CA MET A 116 -6.54 3.54 -2.10
C MET A 116 -5.47 2.65 -2.72
N GLN A 117 -4.33 3.21 -3.09
CA GLN A 117 -3.18 2.42 -3.43
C GLN A 117 -2.06 2.53 -2.36
N SER A 118 -2.12 3.45 -1.39
CA SER A 118 -1.14 3.60 -0.28
C SER A 118 -1.76 3.81 1.12
N GLY A 119 -3.07 3.60 1.30
CA GLY A 119 -3.87 4.35 2.28
C GLY A 119 -4.29 3.61 3.54
N VAL A 120 -3.32 3.22 4.36
CA VAL A 120 -3.59 2.78 5.75
C VAL A 120 -3.12 3.81 6.79
N LEU A 121 -2.68 4.99 6.35
CA LEU A 121 -2.03 5.97 7.22
C LEU A 121 -2.86 7.25 7.41
N SER A 122 -3.04 7.65 8.67
CA SER A 122 -3.58 8.94 9.10
C SER A 122 -2.66 10.10 8.67
N ASP A 123 -3.19 11.33 8.66
CA ASP A 123 -2.37 12.51 8.31
C ASP A 123 -1.24 12.75 9.32
N GLU A 124 -1.46 12.40 10.59
CA GLU A 124 -0.43 12.39 11.61
C GLU A 124 0.66 11.35 11.27
N GLN A 125 0.29 10.11 10.95
CA GLN A 125 1.25 9.08 10.56
C GLN A 125 2.05 9.50 9.32
N LYS A 126 1.40 10.12 8.32
CA LYS A 126 2.09 10.67 7.14
C LYS A 126 3.07 11.79 7.51
N ALA A 127 2.70 12.68 8.44
CA ALA A 127 3.57 13.75 8.90
C ALA A 127 4.80 13.19 9.62
N THR A 128 4.63 12.22 10.52
CA THR A 128 5.71 11.51 11.21
C THR A 128 6.64 10.82 10.21
N ILE A 129 6.09 10.11 9.22
CA ILE A 129 6.90 9.46 8.18
C ILE A 129 7.71 10.48 7.40
N ARG A 130 7.11 11.62 6.97
CA ARG A 130 7.84 12.68 6.27
C ARG A 130 8.95 13.30 7.12
N ALA A 131 8.73 13.46 8.42
CA ALA A 131 9.75 13.95 9.35
C ALA A 131 10.91 12.96 9.46
N ASN A 132 10.61 11.68 9.74
CA ASN A 132 11.61 10.62 9.83
C ASN A 132 12.42 10.49 8.53
N ILE A 133 11.77 10.55 7.37
CA ILE A 133 12.44 10.51 6.06
C ILE A 133 13.44 11.65 5.93
N ARG A 134 13.05 12.87 6.31
CA ARG A 134 13.90 14.06 6.20
C ARG A 134 15.09 13.95 7.11
N GLU A 135 14.84 13.71 8.40
CA GLU A 135 15.88 13.59 9.42
C GLU A 135 16.87 12.48 9.08
N CYS A 136 16.39 11.28 8.71
CA CYS A 136 17.27 10.19 8.34
C CYS A 136 18.06 10.44 7.05
N SER A 137 17.51 11.19 6.09
CA SER A 137 18.26 11.57 4.89
C SER A 137 19.39 12.53 5.23
N GLU A 138 19.15 13.49 6.14
CA GLU A 138 20.14 14.45 6.62
C GLU A 138 21.22 13.76 7.48
N GLU A 139 20.82 12.89 8.41
CA GLU A 139 21.73 12.17 9.32
C GLU A 139 22.72 11.24 8.58
N THR A 140 22.27 10.63 7.48
CA THR A 140 23.03 9.57 6.78
C THR A 140 23.66 10.02 5.47
N ASN A 141 23.42 11.28 5.06
CA ASN A 141 23.73 11.77 3.72
C ASN A 141 23.23 10.83 2.61
N ALA A 142 22.08 10.18 2.83
CA ALA A 142 21.52 9.24 1.87
C ALA A 142 21.21 9.94 0.56
N ILE A 143 21.70 9.36 -0.53
CA ILE A 143 21.48 9.90 -1.87
C ILE A 143 19.99 9.76 -2.18
N LYS A 144 19.32 10.89 -2.44
CA LYS A 144 17.88 10.95 -2.74
C LYS A 144 17.47 9.92 -3.80
N ASP A 145 18.29 9.75 -4.84
CA ASP A 145 18.03 8.81 -5.93
C ASP A 145 18.11 7.35 -5.46
N VAL A 146 19.04 7.01 -4.56
CA VAL A 146 19.18 5.65 -4.00
C VAL A 146 17.98 5.31 -3.11
N VAL A 147 17.54 6.24 -2.27
CA VAL A 147 16.32 6.07 -1.46
C VAL A 147 15.08 5.96 -2.34
N GLN A 148 14.99 6.76 -3.41
CA GLN A 148 13.89 6.70 -4.35
C GLN A 148 13.85 5.36 -5.12
N GLN A 149 15.00 4.86 -5.54
CA GLN A 149 15.14 3.54 -6.16
C GLN A 149 14.71 2.43 -5.20
N ALA A 150 15.10 2.49 -3.93
CA ALA A 150 14.68 1.51 -2.92
C ALA A 150 13.15 1.50 -2.71
N ARG A 151 12.50 2.68 -2.76
CA ARG A 151 11.02 2.77 -2.72
C ARG A 151 10.34 2.16 -3.94
N GLN A 152 11.04 2.10 -5.06
CA GLN A 152 10.65 1.43 -6.30
C GLN A 152 11.14 -0.03 -6.34
N GLY A 153 11.63 -0.56 -5.21
CA GLY A 153 12.03 -1.98 -5.11
C GLY A 153 13.41 -2.28 -5.67
N ASN A 154 14.11 -1.27 -6.17
CA ASN A 154 15.50 -1.40 -6.55
C ASN A 154 16.39 -1.15 -5.33
N PHE A 155 16.69 -2.23 -4.60
CA PHE A 155 17.56 -2.22 -3.43
C PHE A 155 19.02 -2.39 -3.83
N ALA A 156 19.68 -1.28 -4.15
CA ALA A 156 21.12 -1.26 -4.33
C ALA A 156 21.82 -1.65 -3.02
N ASP A 157 22.83 -2.53 -3.10
CA ASP A 157 23.71 -2.83 -1.96
C ASP A 157 24.63 -1.62 -1.70
N ASN A 158 24.10 -0.65 -0.96
CA ASN A 158 24.71 0.64 -0.74
C ASN A 158 24.71 0.98 0.75
N GLN A 159 25.88 1.35 1.27
CA GLN A 159 26.06 1.61 2.70
C GLN A 159 25.17 2.75 3.22
N SER A 160 25.01 3.84 2.48
CA SER A 160 24.15 4.95 2.93
C SER A 160 22.67 4.59 2.90
N LEU A 161 22.24 3.70 2.00
CA LEU A 161 20.88 3.13 2.04
C LEU A 161 20.67 2.24 3.27
N LYS A 162 21.64 1.38 3.62
CA LYS A 162 21.54 0.52 4.81
C LYS A 162 21.49 1.36 6.09
N GLU A 163 22.30 2.40 6.19
CA GLU A 163 22.29 3.33 7.33
C GLU A 163 20.99 4.14 7.40
N TYR A 164 20.48 4.59 6.25
CA TYR A 164 19.17 5.24 6.15
C TYR A 164 18.05 4.36 6.69
N LEU A 165 17.99 3.08 6.28
CA LEU A 165 16.97 2.15 6.74
C LEU A 165 17.12 1.81 8.24
N LEU A 166 18.35 1.74 8.75
CA LEU A 166 18.59 1.61 10.20
C LEU A 166 18.08 2.83 10.97
N CYS A 167 18.32 4.05 10.48
CA CYS A 167 17.79 5.27 11.09
C CYS A 167 16.25 5.23 11.16
N ILE A 168 15.59 4.86 10.05
CA ILE A 168 14.13 4.72 9.99
C ILE A 168 13.65 3.65 10.99
N ALA A 169 14.32 2.49 11.06
CA ALA A 169 13.95 1.41 11.98
C ALA A 169 14.07 1.83 13.45
N LYS A 170 15.12 2.60 13.79
CA LYS A 170 15.32 3.16 15.14
C LYS A 170 14.26 4.19 15.51
N LYS A 171 13.94 5.15 14.63
CA LYS A 171 12.88 6.14 14.88
C LYS A 171 11.50 5.49 15.01
N ASN A 172 11.30 4.35 14.35
CA ASN A 172 10.11 3.52 14.51
C ASN A 172 10.17 2.53 15.69
N GLN A 173 11.24 2.52 16.48
CA GLN A 173 11.43 1.59 17.61
C GLN A 173 11.37 0.10 17.20
N ALA A 174 11.52 -0.19 15.90
CA ALA A 174 11.53 -1.55 15.36
C ALA A 174 12.89 -2.22 15.56
N GLN A 175 13.95 -1.44 15.74
CA GLN A 175 15.31 -1.91 15.94
C GLN A 175 16.07 -0.97 16.86
N ASP A 176 16.90 -1.52 17.74
CA ASP A 176 17.79 -0.72 18.60
C ASP A 176 19.15 -0.42 17.95
N ALA A 177 19.99 0.35 18.65
CA ALA A 177 21.32 0.73 18.15
C ALA A 177 22.31 -0.44 18.02
N ASN A 178 22.06 -1.56 18.72
CA ASN A 178 22.88 -2.77 18.66
C ASN A 178 22.41 -3.72 17.56
N GLY A 179 21.35 -3.35 16.84
CA GLY A 179 20.79 -4.12 15.75
C GLY A 179 19.71 -5.11 16.17
N LYS A 180 19.35 -5.16 17.45
CA LYS A 180 18.32 -6.07 17.96
C LYS A 180 16.94 -5.63 17.49
N LEU A 181 16.17 -6.56 16.95
CA LEU A 181 14.81 -6.29 16.47
C LEU A 181 13.80 -6.33 17.62
N ASN A 182 12.94 -5.31 17.67
CA ASN A 182 11.76 -5.32 18.53
C ASN A 182 10.59 -5.95 17.77
N VAL A 183 10.55 -7.29 17.77
CA VAL A 183 9.55 -8.06 17.02
C VAL A 183 8.12 -7.75 17.50
N ALA A 184 7.92 -7.39 18.77
CA ALA A 184 6.61 -6.99 19.27
C ALA A 184 6.12 -5.70 18.60
N THR A 185 6.96 -4.66 18.56
CA THR A 185 6.63 -3.40 17.87
C THR A 185 6.48 -3.60 16.35
N ILE A 186 7.29 -4.48 15.75
CA ILE A 186 7.12 -4.84 14.33
C ILE A 186 5.75 -5.47 14.10
N ARG A 187 5.35 -6.47 14.90
CA ARG A 187 4.03 -7.10 14.80
C ARG A 187 2.89 -6.12 15.02
N GLU A 188 3.03 -5.22 15.99
CA GLU A 188 2.04 -4.18 16.25
C GLU A 188 1.84 -3.28 15.02
N LYS A 189 2.94 -2.72 14.49
CA LYS A 189 2.92 -1.85 13.30
C LYS A 189 2.48 -2.56 12.02
N LEU A 190 2.84 -3.83 11.86
CA LEU A 190 2.31 -4.65 10.77
C LEU A 190 0.83 -4.94 10.99
N GLY A 191 0.40 -5.15 12.24
CA GLY A 191 -0.96 -5.50 12.62
C GLY A 191 -1.96 -4.38 12.38
N THR A 192 -1.56 -3.12 12.55
CA THR A 192 -2.39 -1.96 12.20
C THR A 192 -2.71 -1.88 10.71
N VAL A 193 -1.88 -2.52 9.87
CA VAL A 193 -2.04 -2.51 8.42
C VAL A 193 -2.61 -3.82 7.89
N LEU A 194 -2.08 -4.95 8.36
CA LEU A 194 -2.33 -6.27 7.80
C LEU A 194 -3.35 -7.09 8.60
N GLY A 195 -3.59 -6.73 9.87
CA GLY A 195 -4.25 -7.57 10.86
C GLY A 195 -3.29 -8.53 11.57
N ALA A 196 -3.65 -8.96 12.79
CA ALA A 196 -2.75 -9.68 13.69
C ALA A 196 -2.13 -10.97 13.09
N LYS A 197 -2.95 -11.81 12.45
CA LYS A 197 -2.48 -13.09 11.88
C LYS A 197 -1.42 -12.88 10.79
N ASP A 198 -1.71 -12.01 9.83
CA ASP A 198 -0.78 -11.74 8.73
C ASP A 198 0.47 -11.00 9.23
N ALA A 199 0.33 -10.14 10.24
CA ALA A 199 1.45 -9.49 10.90
C ALA A 199 2.40 -10.47 11.56
N ASP A 200 1.87 -11.51 12.22
CA ASP A 200 2.68 -12.57 12.82
C ASP A 200 3.44 -13.37 11.77
N GLU A 201 2.76 -13.81 10.71
CA GLU A 201 3.38 -14.58 9.62
C GLU A 201 4.50 -13.77 8.93
N ILE A 202 4.26 -12.47 8.67
CA ILE A 202 5.23 -11.59 8.02
C ILE A 202 6.40 -11.25 8.96
N ALA A 203 6.14 -10.95 10.23
CA ALA A 203 7.18 -10.69 11.21
C ALA A 203 8.07 -11.92 11.39
N GLU A 204 7.49 -13.11 11.51
CA GLU A 204 8.23 -14.36 11.63
C GLU A 204 9.11 -14.63 10.41
N LYS A 205 8.63 -14.29 9.20
CA LYS A 205 9.38 -14.46 7.97
C LYS A 205 10.53 -13.44 7.83
N CYS A 206 10.26 -12.16 8.10
CA CYS A 206 11.13 -11.07 7.69
C CYS A 206 11.96 -10.43 8.81
N ALA A 207 11.52 -10.48 10.07
CA ALA A 207 12.26 -9.90 11.19
C ALA A 207 13.43 -10.81 11.61
N LYS A 208 14.50 -10.83 10.81
CA LYS A 208 15.70 -11.66 11.03
C LYS A 208 16.94 -10.80 11.19
N GLU A 209 17.62 -10.98 12.32
CA GLU A 209 18.90 -10.33 12.58
C GLU A 209 19.99 -10.79 11.59
N ARG A 210 20.95 -9.90 11.34
CA ARG A 210 22.11 -10.07 10.46
C ARG A 210 23.38 -9.69 11.21
N ALA A 211 24.53 -9.82 10.54
CA ALA A 211 25.83 -9.56 11.14
C ALA A 211 25.99 -8.11 11.62
N THR A 212 25.36 -7.14 10.95
CA THR A 212 25.38 -5.73 11.33
C THR A 212 23.98 -5.18 11.56
N PRO A 213 23.83 -4.12 12.38
CA PRO A 213 22.55 -3.43 12.54
C PRO A 213 21.98 -2.91 11.21
N SER A 214 22.83 -2.36 10.35
CA SER A 214 22.40 -1.79 9.07
C SER A 214 22.00 -2.87 8.05
N ASP A 215 22.69 -4.01 8.01
CA ASP A 215 22.27 -5.16 7.21
C ASP A 215 20.93 -5.73 7.72
N THR A 216 20.74 -5.76 9.03
CA THR A 216 19.48 -6.23 9.63
C THR A 216 18.31 -5.35 9.19
N ALA A 217 18.46 -4.03 9.26
CA ALA A 217 17.44 -3.08 8.82
C ALA A 217 17.12 -3.23 7.33
N PHE A 218 18.17 -3.32 6.51
CA PHE A 218 18.06 -3.42 5.06
C PHE A 218 17.37 -4.72 4.61
N GLU A 219 17.81 -5.86 5.11
CA GLU A 219 17.25 -7.17 4.76
C GLU A 219 15.82 -7.34 5.27
N ALA A 220 15.52 -6.83 6.48
CA ALA A 220 14.16 -6.85 7.00
C ALA A 220 13.24 -5.98 6.14
N PHE A 221 13.65 -4.75 5.82
CA PHE A 221 12.86 -3.86 4.96
C PHE A 221 12.63 -4.44 3.58
N LYS A 222 13.67 -4.98 2.93
CA LYS A 222 13.54 -5.65 1.63
C LYS A 222 12.58 -6.83 1.69
N CYS A 223 12.64 -7.64 2.75
CA CYS A 223 11.70 -8.74 2.93
C CYS A 223 10.26 -8.24 3.15
N PHE A 224 10.05 -7.20 3.97
CA PHE A 224 8.73 -6.58 4.14
C PHE A 224 8.21 -5.99 2.83
N TYR A 225 9.10 -5.38 2.04
CA TYR A 225 8.78 -4.89 0.71
C TYR A 225 8.21 -6.05 -0.13
N ASP A 226 8.90 -7.17 -0.23
CA ASP A 226 8.48 -8.28 -1.09
C ASP A 226 7.24 -9.03 -0.59
N ASN A 227 7.01 -9.07 0.73
CA ASN A 227 5.99 -9.93 1.33
C ASN A 227 4.78 -9.18 1.90
N ALA A 228 4.92 -7.88 2.12
CA ALA A 228 3.88 -6.99 2.63
C ALA A 228 3.98 -5.59 1.95
N PRO A 229 3.73 -5.50 0.64
CA PRO A 229 3.84 -4.24 -0.10
C PRO A 229 2.95 -3.11 0.45
N GLU A 230 1.92 -3.43 1.24
CA GLU A 230 0.99 -2.51 1.89
C GLU A 230 1.63 -1.71 3.03
N VAL A 231 2.68 -2.25 3.67
CA VAL A 231 3.41 -1.56 4.75
C VAL A 231 4.59 -0.74 4.23
N ALA A 232 4.95 -0.87 2.96
CA ALA A 232 6.05 -0.11 2.38
C ALA A 232 5.88 1.43 2.40
N PRO A 233 4.66 2.02 2.40
CA PRO A 233 4.50 3.45 2.63
C PRO A 233 4.72 3.90 4.08
N VAL A 234 4.77 2.95 5.03
CA VAL A 234 4.84 3.17 6.49
C VAL A 234 6.28 3.27 6.98
N PHE A 235 7.22 2.73 6.22
CA PHE A 235 8.65 2.72 6.50
C PHE A 235 9.38 3.67 5.54
#